data_AF-H0R5I4-F1
#
_entry.id   AF-H0R5I4-F1
#
_cell.length_a   1.000
_cell.length_b   1.000
_cell.length_c   1.000
_cell.angle_alpha   90.00
_cell.angle_beta   90.00
_cell.angle_gamma   90.00
#
_symmetry.space_group_name_H-M   'P 1'
#
loop_
_entity.id
_entity.type
_entity.pdbx_description
1 polymer ?
#
loop_
_entity_poly.entity_id
_entity_poly.type
_entity_poly.pdbx_seq_one_letter_code
_entity_poly.pdbx_strand_id
1 'polypeptide(L)'
;MTVDDARIKAARAYVDALVSHDPSSVPLHPDCIRTELGVRTGRNGDHIARSLAKGPQFKLIHAISEFDASVDDAGVVHTTYWVNVHPKPLRLAAKVIESFEFDDSGRIRVIVAKFGVPRRRTMATG
;
A
#
# COMPACT_ATOMS: atom_id res chain seq x y z
N MET A 1 7.46 -4.26 -21.06
CA MET A 1 7.33 -3.98 -19.62
C MET A 1 8.72 -3.63 -19.13
N THR A 2 8.91 -2.41 -18.66
CA THR A 2 10.18 -1.94 -18.10
C THR A 2 10.36 -2.46 -16.68
N VAL A 3 11.55 -2.27 -16.09
CA VAL A 3 11.78 -2.57 -14.67
C VAL A 3 10.87 -1.70 -13.79
N ASP A 4 10.69 -0.44 -14.16
CA ASP A 4 9.85 0.49 -13.42
C ASP A 4 8.36 0.11 -13.51
N ASP A 5 7.89 -0.31 -14.68
CA ASP A 5 6.53 -0.87 -14.82
C ASP A 5 6.34 -2.09 -13.88
N ALA A 6 7.35 -2.95 -13.77
CA ALA A 6 7.31 -4.13 -12.90
C ALA A 6 7.26 -3.74 -11.42
N ARG A 7 8.04 -2.74 -11.01
CA ARG A 7 8.06 -2.20 -9.64
C ARG A 7 6.73 -1.53 -9.29
N ILE A 8 6.18 -0.71 -10.19
CA ILE A 8 4.84 -0.10 -10.01
C ILE A 8 3.78 -1.20 -9.89
N LYS A 9 3.85 -2.24 -10.72
CA LYS A 9 2.92 -3.38 -10.65
C LYS A 9 3.01 -4.11 -9.30
N ALA A 10 4.22 -4.31 -8.77
CA ALA A 10 4.42 -4.91 -7.46
C ALA A 10 3.88 -4.04 -6.31
N ALA A 11 4.14 -2.73 -6.33
CA ALA A 11 3.56 -1.77 -5.38
C ALA A 11 2.02 -1.75 -5.46
N ARG A 12 1.47 -1.77 -6.68
CA ARG A 12 0.03 -1.87 -6.91
C ARG A 12 -0.57 -3.16 -6.34
N ALA A 13 0.09 -4.29 -6.53
CA ALA A 13 -0.35 -5.57 -5.96
C ALA A 13 -0.43 -5.52 -4.42
N TYR A 14 0.55 -4.87 -3.77
CA TYR A 14 0.49 -4.62 -2.32
C TYR A 14 -0.73 -3.77 -1.92
N VAL A 15 -0.99 -2.67 -2.64
CA VAL A 15 -2.11 -1.77 -2.36
C VAL A 15 -3.46 -2.45 -2.61
N ASP A 16 -3.58 -3.25 -3.67
CA ASP A 16 -4.80 -4.04 -3.93
C ASP A 16 -5.04 -5.09 -2.82
N ALA A 17 -3.98 -5.68 -2.27
CA ALA A 17 -4.05 -6.63 -1.16
C ALA A 17 -4.61 -6.01 0.15
N LEU A 18 -4.53 -4.69 0.32
CA LEU A 18 -5.18 -4.00 1.44
C LEU A 18 -6.71 -4.15 1.42
N VAL A 19 -7.30 -4.30 0.23
CA VAL A 19 -8.75 -4.45 0.04
C VAL A 19 -9.14 -5.92 -0.18
N SER A 20 -8.39 -6.64 -1.01
CA SER A 20 -8.72 -8.05 -1.32
C SER A 20 -8.43 -8.99 -0.16
N HIS A 21 -7.56 -8.59 0.77
CA HIS A 21 -7.01 -9.45 1.82
C HIS A 21 -6.31 -10.70 1.26
N ASP A 22 -5.82 -10.62 0.02
CA ASP A 22 -5.04 -11.67 -0.61
C ASP A 22 -3.62 -11.17 -0.92
N PRO A 23 -2.60 -11.63 -0.16
CA PRO A 23 -1.21 -11.26 -0.41
C PRO A 23 -0.53 -12.14 -1.47
N SER A 24 -1.21 -13.12 -2.07
CA SER A 24 -0.59 -14.15 -2.93
C SER A 24 0.20 -13.58 -4.12
N SER A 25 -0.22 -12.43 -4.65
CA SER A 25 0.44 -11.74 -5.76
C SER A 25 1.48 -10.70 -5.33
N VAL A 26 1.71 -10.51 -4.03
CA VAL A 26 2.62 -9.48 -3.51
C VAL A 26 4.03 -10.06 -3.40
N PRO A 27 5.02 -9.57 -4.16
CA PRO A 27 6.37 -10.12 -4.15
C PRO A 27 7.16 -9.59 -2.94
N LEU A 28 6.78 -9.98 -1.73
CA LEU A 28 7.48 -9.57 -0.50
C LEU A 28 8.82 -10.30 -0.39
N HIS A 29 9.88 -9.55 -0.09
CA HIS A 29 11.15 -10.13 0.34
C HIS A 29 10.96 -10.82 1.70
N PRO A 30 11.62 -11.96 1.99
CA PRO A 30 11.57 -12.61 3.30
C PRO A 30 11.89 -11.64 4.46
N ASP A 31 12.86 -10.77 4.27
CA ASP A 31 13.25 -9.74 5.24
C ASP A 31 12.53 -8.39 5.06
N CYS A 32 11.39 -8.37 4.35
CA CYS A 32 10.67 -7.12 4.11
C CYS A 32 10.28 -6.45 5.43
N ILE A 33 10.55 -5.15 5.54
CA ILE A 33 10.16 -4.34 6.69
C ILE A 33 9.09 -3.34 6.31
N ARG A 34 8.20 -3.03 7.25
CA ARG A 34 7.20 -1.97 7.09
C ARG A 34 7.27 -1.00 8.25
N THR A 35 7.34 0.29 7.90
CA THR A 35 7.32 1.40 8.85
C THR A 35 6.12 2.28 8.55
N GLU A 36 5.26 2.46 9.55
CA GLU A 36 4.03 3.25 9.46
C GLU A 36 4.13 4.40 10.47
N LEU A 37 4.06 5.64 10.00
CA LEU A 37 4.20 6.84 10.86
C LEU A 37 5.45 6.82 11.75
N GLY A 38 6.56 6.26 11.25
CA GLY A 38 7.83 6.15 11.98
C GLY A 38 7.92 4.96 12.94
N VAL A 39 6.88 4.14 13.07
CA VAL A 39 6.86 2.94 13.90
C VAL A 39 7.00 1.71 13.02
N ARG A 40 7.90 0.79 13.39
CA ARG A 40 8.05 -0.49 12.68
C ARG A 40 6.88 -1.42 12.98
N THR A 41 5.98 -1.58 12.01
CA THR A 41 4.78 -2.42 12.12
C THR A 41 4.90 -3.75 11.37
N GLY A 42 5.83 -3.85 10.42
CA GLY A 42 6.20 -5.09 9.74
C GLY A 42 7.65 -5.48 10.05
N ARG A 43 7.88 -6.76 10.37
CA ARG A 43 9.20 -7.26 10.79
C ARG A 43 9.89 -8.11 9.72
N ASN A 44 9.11 -8.81 8.91
CA ASN A 44 9.51 -9.69 7.81
C ASN A 44 8.34 -9.84 6.82
N GLY A 45 8.60 -10.41 5.65
CA GLY A 45 7.63 -10.61 4.57
C GLY A 45 6.41 -11.42 5.02
N ASP A 46 6.61 -12.55 5.69
CA ASP A 46 5.52 -13.39 6.18
C ASP A 46 4.60 -12.68 7.18
N HIS A 47 5.18 -11.85 8.06
CA HIS A 47 4.40 -11.04 8.98
C HIS A 47 3.55 -10.02 8.23
N ILE A 48 4.11 -9.36 7.21
CA ILE A 48 3.39 -8.40 6.38
C ILE A 48 2.28 -9.11 5.58
N ALA A 49 2.56 -10.26 4.95
CA ALA A 49 1.57 -11.06 4.24
C ALA A 49 0.40 -11.49 5.15
N ARG A 50 0.70 -12.01 6.35
CA ARG A 50 -0.35 -12.34 7.35
C ARG A 50 -1.14 -11.11 7.77
N SER A 51 -0.47 -9.97 7.92
CA SER A 51 -1.13 -8.70 8.23
C SER A 51 -2.08 -8.31 7.11
N LEU A 52 -1.68 -8.35 5.84
CA LEU A 52 -2.55 -8.05 4.69
C LEU A 52 -3.78 -8.97 4.67
N ALA A 53 -3.58 -10.26 4.92
CA ALA A 53 -4.64 -11.26 4.86
C ALA A 53 -5.66 -11.20 6.01
N LYS A 54 -5.22 -10.83 7.22
CA LYS A 54 -6.02 -11.01 8.45
C LYS A 54 -6.08 -9.79 9.35
N GLY A 55 -5.31 -8.74 9.05
CA GLY A 55 -5.15 -7.55 9.87
C GLY A 55 -6.48 -6.84 10.09
N PRO A 56 -6.90 -6.60 11.35
CA PRO A 56 -8.19 -5.97 11.64
C PRO A 56 -8.29 -4.57 11.04
N GLN A 57 -7.19 -3.82 10.96
CA GLN A 57 -7.15 -2.49 10.36
C GLN A 57 -7.53 -2.49 8.88
N PHE A 58 -7.17 -3.54 8.13
CA PHE A 58 -7.45 -3.62 6.70
C PHE A 58 -8.90 -3.97 6.41
N LYS A 59 -9.57 -4.72 7.31
CA LYS A 59 -11.00 -5.05 7.17
C LYS A 59 -11.91 -3.81 7.11
N LEU A 60 -11.43 -2.67 7.60
CA LEU A 60 -12.15 -1.41 7.49
C LEU A 60 -12.09 -0.84 6.08
N ILE A 61 -11.06 -1.16 5.30
CA ILE A 61 -10.85 -0.65 3.95
C ILE A 61 -11.75 -1.42 2.98
N HIS A 62 -12.52 -0.69 2.18
CA HIS A 62 -13.41 -1.30 1.19
C HIS A 62 -13.13 -0.87 -0.26
N ALA A 63 -12.27 0.13 -0.47
CA ALA A 63 -11.83 0.54 -1.79
C ALA A 63 -10.56 1.39 -1.72
N ILE A 64 -9.74 1.30 -2.75
CA ILE A 64 -8.68 2.26 -3.07
C ILE A 64 -9.18 3.18 -4.18
N SER A 65 -8.87 4.47 -4.12
CA SER A 65 -9.19 5.43 -5.18
C SER A 65 -8.03 6.40 -5.44
N GLU A 66 -7.97 6.95 -6.66
CA GLU A 66 -6.92 7.88 -7.12
C GLU A 66 -5.51 7.37 -6.84
N PHE A 67 -5.23 6.12 -7.26
CA PHE A 67 -3.87 5.57 -7.19
C PHE A 67 -2.99 6.26 -8.23
N ASP A 68 -1.94 6.90 -7.75
CA ASP A 68 -0.87 7.50 -8.54
C ASP A 68 0.47 6.92 -8.09
N ALA A 69 1.39 6.75 -9.05
CA ALA A 69 2.71 6.20 -8.79
C ALA A 69 3.77 6.85 -9.67
N SER A 70 4.94 7.10 -9.07
CA SER A 70 6.15 7.54 -9.77
C SER A 70 7.34 6.72 -9.29
N VAL A 71 8.40 6.69 -10.10
CA VAL A 71 9.67 6.05 -9.75
C VAL A 71 10.76 7.12 -9.79
N ASP A 72 11.61 7.16 -8.77
CA ASP A 72 12.77 8.05 -8.73
C ASP A 72 14.01 7.41 -9.37
N ASP A 73 15.10 8.20 -9.49
CA ASP A 73 16.35 7.75 -10.10
C ASP A 73 17.01 6.58 -9.36
N ALA A 74 16.66 6.37 -8.08
CA ALA A 74 17.14 5.23 -7.28
C ALA A 74 16.28 3.97 -7.46
N GLY A 75 15.19 4.06 -8.22
CA GLY A 75 14.26 2.95 -8.45
C GLY A 75 13.25 2.75 -7.33
N VAL A 76 13.08 3.72 -6.43
CA VAL A 76 12.05 3.68 -5.38
C VAL A 76 10.73 4.08 -5.98
N VAL A 77 9.69 3.28 -5.74
CA VAL A 77 8.32 3.62 -6.17
C VAL A 77 7.68 4.46 -5.07
N HIS A 78 7.23 5.66 -5.44
CA HIS A 78 6.42 6.53 -4.58
C HIS A 78 4.97 6.47 -5.04
N THR A 79 4.07 6.22 -4.10
CA THR A 79 2.63 6.14 -4.39
C THR A 79 1.84 7.13 -3.56
N THR A 80 0.75 7.61 -4.15
CA THR A 80 -0.28 8.34 -3.44
C THR A 80 -1.63 7.72 -3.79
N TYR A 81 -2.46 7.49 -2.78
CA TYR A 81 -3.81 6.96 -2.98
C TYR A 81 -4.71 7.28 -1.79
N TRP A 82 -6.00 7.01 -1.92
CA TRP A 82 -6.95 7.10 -0.82
C TRP A 82 -7.46 5.72 -0.41
N VAL A 83 -7.40 5.45 0.89
CA VAL A 83 -8.10 4.31 1.50
C VAL A 83 -9.50 4.74 1.91
N ASN A 84 -10.52 4.13 1.31
CA ASN A 84 -11.92 4.38 1.65
C ASN A 84 -12.36 3.36 2.70
N VAL A 85 -12.88 3.85 3.83
CA VAL A 85 -13.14 3.03 5.01
C VAL A 85 -14.61 2.98 5.40
N HIS A 86 -15.00 1.87 6.01
CA HIS A 86 -16.33 1.68 6.55
C HIS A 86 -16.66 2.65 7.69
N PRO A 87 -17.95 2.94 7.91
CA PRO A 87 -19.09 2.52 7.08
C PRO A 87 -19.27 3.39 5.83
N LYS A 88 -19.60 2.76 4.69
CA LYS A 88 -19.72 3.39 3.35
C LYS A 88 -20.56 4.68 3.32
N PRO A 89 -21.72 4.80 4.03
CA PRO A 89 -22.53 6.02 4.01
C PRO A 89 -21.81 7.27 4.52
N LEU A 90 -20.79 7.12 5.37
CA LEU A 90 -20.01 8.25 5.90
C LEU A 90 -18.96 8.77 4.92
N ARG A 91 -18.66 8.03 3.84
CA ARG A 91 -17.71 8.42 2.78
C ARG A 91 -16.36 8.88 3.35
N LEU A 92 -15.88 8.16 4.35
CA LEU A 92 -14.61 8.45 5.01
C LEU A 92 -13.47 7.90 4.16
N ALA A 93 -12.46 8.73 3.92
CA ALA A 93 -11.23 8.29 3.29
C ALA A 93 -10.01 8.98 3.91
N ALA A 94 -8.91 8.24 4.01
CA ALA A 94 -7.61 8.76 4.42
C ALA A 94 -6.65 8.75 3.22
N LYS A 95 -5.90 9.84 3.05
CA LYS A 95 -4.82 9.90 2.07
C LYS A 95 -3.64 9.08 2.60
N VAL A 96 -3.06 8.26 1.74
CA VAL A 96 -1.85 7.49 2.01
C VAL A 96 -0.77 7.95 1.05
N ILE A 97 0.43 8.16 1.58
CA ILE A 97 1.67 8.32 0.83
C ILE A 97 2.56 7.16 1.25
N GLU A 98 2.97 6.34 0.30
CA GLU A 98 3.71 5.12 0.59
C GLU A 98 4.84 4.91 -0.43
N SER A 99 6.02 4.56 0.05
CA SER A 99 7.18 4.27 -0.80
C SER A 99 7.63 2.82 -0.66
N PHE A 100 8.14 2.28 -1.76
CA PHE A 100 8.56 0.88 -1.88
C PHE A 100 9.98 0.80 -2.44
N GLU A 101 10.86 0.12 -1.71
CA GLU A 101 12.19 -0.25 -2.19
C GLU A 101 12.22 -1.73 -2.56
N PHE A 102 13.01 -2.07 -3.57
CA PHE A 102 13.07 -3.42 -4.15
C PHE A 102 14.49 -3.98 -4.09
N ASP A 103 14.61 -5.31 -3.99
CA ASP A 103 15.87 -5.99 -4.27
C ASP A 103 16.11 -6.16 -5.79
N ASP A 104 17.27 -6.68 -6.17
CA ASP A 104 17.65 -6.90 -7.58
C ASP A 104 16.73 -7.90 -8.31
N SER A 105 15.98 -8.72 -7.56
CA SER A 105 14.99 -9.65 -8.11
C SER A 105 13.59 -9.05 -8.26
N GLY A 106 13.41 -7.79 -7.88
CA GLY A 106 12.12 -7.08 -7.93
C GLY A 106 11.19 -7.38 -6.75
N ARG A 107 11.70 -7.95 -5.65
CA ARG A 107 10.92 -8.18 -4.42
C ARG A 107 10.95 -6.95 -3.52
N ILE A 108 9.82 -6.62 -2.92
CA ILE A 108 9.66 -5.48 -2.00
C ILE A 108 10.46 -5.77 -0.72
N ARG A 109 11.43 -4.91 -0.41
CA ARG A 109 12.30 -5.02 0.76
C ARG A 109 11.95 -4.02 1.86
N VAL A 110 11.51 -2.82 1.49
CA VAL A 110 11.16 -1.76 2.44
C VAL A 110 9.85 -1.13 2.01
N ILE A 111 8.95 -0.95 2.98
CA ILE A 111 7.69 -0.23 2.82
C ILE A 111 7.65 0.88 3.87
N VAL A 112 7.48 2.13 3.43
CA VAL A 112 7.31 3.26 4.34
C VAL A 112 5.99 3.96 4.03
N ALA A 113 5.07 3.95 4.98
CA ALA A 113 3.75 4.52 4.82
C ALA A 113 3.50 5.69 5.79
N LYS A 114 2.85 6.72 5.26
CA LYS A 114 2.26 7.82 6.00
C LYS A 114 0.80 7.93 5.61
N PHE A 115 -0.09 7.95 6.60
CA PHE A 115 -1.52 8.11 6.36
C PHE A 115 -2.07 9.29 7.15
N GLY A 116 -3.01 10.01 6.52
CA GLY A 116 -3.75 11.08 7.15
C GLY A 116 -4.92 10.56 7.99
N VAL A 117 -5.54 11.46 8.76
CA VAL A 117 -6.80 11.18 9.45
C VAL A 117 -7.91 11.01 8.41
N PRO A 118 -8.76 9.96 8.49
CA PRO A 118 -9.92 9.82 7.61
C PRO A 118 -10.84 11.03 7.69
N ARG A 119 -11.21 11.59 6.54
CA ARG A 119 -12.15 12.71 6.43
C ARG A 119 -13.24 12.37 5.44
N ARG A 120 -14.43 12.95 5.65
CA ARG A 120 -15.54 12.85 4.70
C ARG A 120 -15.09 13.47 3.38
N ARG A 121 -15.16 12.69 2.29
CA ARG A 121 -14.87 13.21 0.95
C ARG A 121 -16.16 13.41 0.16
N THR A 122 -16.38 14.66 -0.24
CA THR A 122 -17.31 14.99 -1.32
C THR A 122 -16.57 14.70 -2.62
N MET A 123 -17.10 13.80 -3.45
CA MET A 123 -16.61 13.65 -4.82
C MET A 123 -16.82 15.02 -5.48
N ALA A 124 -15.76 15.60 -6.04
CA ALA A 124 -15.95 16.75 -6.92
C ALA A 124 -16.89 16.28 -8.04
N THR A 125 -18.01 16.97 -8.20
CA THR A 125 -18.86 16.82 -9.37
C THR A 125 -17.98 17.16 -10.56
N GLY A 126 -17.59 16.14 -11.33
CA GLY A 126 -17.01 16.34 -12.66
C GLY A 126 -18.03 16.94 -13.60
#